data_AF-A0A318E0D3-F1
#
_entry.id   AF-A0A318E0D3-F1
#
_cell.length_a   1.000
_cell.length_b   1.000
_cell.length_c   1.000
_cell.angle_alpha   90.00
_cell.angle_beta   90.00
_cell.angle_gamma   90.00
#
_symmetry.space_group_name_H-M   'P 1'
#
loop_
_entity.id
_entity.type
_entity.pdbx_description
1 polymer ?
#
loop_
_entity_poly.entity_id
_entity_poly.type
_entity_poly.pdbx_seq_one_letter_code
_entity_poly.pdbx_strand_id
1 'polypeptide(L)' 'MSLSTLSHDQMAAILFRGGSLKIDGRQLRMTSLHSLAATAKNGGARLTITGMGAASASDLEDLAAAGSGAVAFED' A
#
# COMPACT_ATOMS: atom_id res chain seq x y z
N MET A 1 1.96 6.44 20.83
CA MET A 1 0.67 6.51 20.12
C MET A 1 0.50 5.20 19.37
N SER A 2 -0.56 4.45 19.66
CA SER A 2 -0.86 3.23 18.91
C SER A 2 -1.20 3.63 17.48
N LEU A 3 -0.43 3.18 16.49
CA LEU A 3 -0.66 3.41 15.05
C LEU A 3 -1.95 2.74 14.51
N SER A 4 -2.85 2.30 15.40
CA SER A 4 -3.95 1.36 15.14
C SER A 4 -5.17 1.95 14.43
N THR A 5 -5.16 3.23 14.03
CA THR A 5 -6.31 3.87 13.38
C THR A 5 -5.90 4.96 12.39
N LEU A 6 -4.79 4.78 11.68
CA LEU A 6 -4.51 5.62 10.51
C LEU A 6 -5.59 5.35 9.47
N SER A 7 -6.44 6.34 9.20
CA SER A 7 -7.50 6.20 8.19
C SER A 7 -6.88 6.09 6.79
N HIS A 8 -7.65 5.57 5.82
CA HIS A 8 -7.21 5.50 4.43
C HIS A 8 -6.69 6.85 3.91
N ASP A 9 -7.43 7.93 4.17
CA ASP A 9 -7.03 9.29 3.80
C ASP A 9 -5.71 9.73 4.42
N GLN A 10 -5.49 9.41 5.69
CA GLN A 10 -4.25 9.78 6.36
C GLN A 10 -3.06 8.97 5.81
N MET A 11 -3.25 7.69 5.50
CA MET A 11 -2.24 6.87 4.83
C MET A 11 -1.91 7.42 3.44
N ALA A 12 -2.94 7.76 2.65
CA ALA A 12 -2.78 8.38 1.35
C ALA A 12 -2.03 9.72 1.45
N ALA A 13 -2.37 10.57 2.43
CA ALA A 13 -1.71 11.85 2.65
C ALA A 13 -0.22 11.70 2.99
N ILE A 14 0.14 10.70 3.79
CA ILE A 14 1.55 10.41 4.13
C ILE A 14 2.30 9.96 2.87
N LEU A 15 1.75 8.99 2.13
CA LEU A 15 2.33 8.49 0.88
C LEU A 15 2.49 9.60 -0.16
N PHE A 16 1.48 10.47 -0.30
CA PHE A 16 1.53 11.59 -1.23
C PHE A 16 2.62 12.61 -0.88
N ARG A 17 2.96 12.75 0.41
CA ARG A 17 4.04 13.63 0.89
C ARG A 17 5.42 12.97 0.84
N GLY A 18 5.55 11.78 0.25
CA GLY A 18 6.82 11.04 0.17
C GLY A 18 7.11 10.17 1.41
N GLY A 19 6.19 10.12 2.38
CA GLY A 19 6.32 9.29 3.57
C GLY A 19 6.04 7.82 3.24
N SER A 20 6.96 6.93 3.61
CA SER A 20 6.79 5.50 3.36
C SER A 20 6.00 4.83 4.49
N LEU A 21 5.17 3.85 4.14
CA LEU A 21 4.32 3.13 5.09
C LEU A 21 4.46 1.61 4.93
N LYS A 22 4.32 0.90 6.05
CA LYS A 22 4.16 -0.56 6.09
C LYS A 22 2.77 -0.89 6.61
N ILE A 23 1.99 -1.65 5.84
CA ILE A 23 0.58 -1.97 6.14
C ILE A 23 0.32 -3.48 6.01
N ASP A 24 -0.64 -3.99 6.77
CA ASP A 24 -1.12 -5.37 6.63
C ASP A 24 -2.20 -5.43 5.54
N GLY A 25 -1.89 -6.10 4.44
CA GLY A 25 -2.79 -6.29 3.30
C GLY A 25 -4.05 -7.08 3.64
N ARG A 26 -4.06 -7.86 4.72
CA ARG A 26 -5.24 -8.62 5.16
C ARG A 26 -6.31 -7.75 5.80
N GLN A 27 -5.93 -6.56 6.27
CA GLN A 27 -6.84 -5.64 6.94
C GLN A 27 -7.53 -4.67 5.99
N LEU A 28 -7.07 -4.59 4.74
CA LEU A 28 -7.54 -3.63 3.74
C LEU A 28 -8.11 -4.37 2.53
N ARG A 29 -9.08 -3.73 1.87
CA ARG A 29 -9.61 -4.23 0.59
C ARG A 29 -8.61 -3.94 -0.52
N MET A 30 -8.57 -4.80 -1.55
CA MET A 30 -7.67 -4.60 -2.71
C MET A 30 -7.87 -3.26 -3.40
N THR A 31 -9.10 -2.75 -3.47
CA THR A 31 -9.38 -1.41 -4.02
C THR A 31 -8.68 -0.30 -3.23
N SER A 32 -8.64 -0.40 -1.91
CA SER A 32 -7.91 0.54 -1.06
C SER A 32 -6.39 0.39 -1.23
N LEU A 33 -5.88 -0.84 -1.34
CA LEU A 33 -4.46 -1.09 -1.59
C LEU A 33 -4.02 -0.50 -2.94
N HIS A 34 -4.84 -0.63 -3.99
CA HIS A 34 -4.61 0.00 -5.29
C HIS A 34 -4.50 1.52 -5.20
N SER A 35 -5.45 2.16 -4.49
CA SER A 35 -5.45 3.61 -4.29
C SER A 35 -4.18 4.07 -3.56
N LEU A 36 -3.78 3.35 -2.50
CA LEU A 36 -2.56 3.66 -1.76
C LEU A 36 -1.30 3.45 -2.61
N ALA A 37 -1.23 2.37 -3.40
CA ALA A 37 -0.13 2.11 -4.30
C ALA A 37 0.04 3.22 -5.36
N ALA A 38 -1.06 3.65 -5.99
CA ALA A 38 -1.06 4.77 -6.92
C ALA A 38 -0.65 6.09 -6.25
N THR A 39 -1.10 6.30 -5.01
CA THR A 39 -0.74 7.50 -4.23
C THR A 39 0.74 7.50 -3.84
N ALA A 40 1.29 6.34 -3.47
CA ALA A 40 2.71 6.16 -3.19
C ALA A 40 3.56 6.51 -4.40
N LYS A 41 3.16 6.03 -5.59
CA LYS A 41 3.79 6.39 -6.86
C LYS A 41 3.79 7.91 -7.08
N ASN A 42 2.63 8.55 -6.93
CA ASN A 42 2.49 9.99 -7.16
C ASN A 42 3.29 10.84 -6.17
N GLY A 43 3.39 10.40 -4.92
CA GLY A 43 4.18 11.09 -3.89
C GLY A 43 5.67 10.73 -3.87
N GLY A 44 6.12 9.79 -4.72
CA GLY A 44 7.49 9.28 -4.67
C GLY A 44 7.82 8.49 -3.39
N ALA A 45 6.81 7.95 -2.71
CA ALA A 45 6.96 7.16 -1.49
C ALA A 45 7.08 5.65 -1.77
N ARG A 46 7.34 4.88 -0.72
CA ARG A 46 7.23 3.42 -0.73
C ARG A 46 6.11 2.90 0.16
N LEU A 47 5.33 1.97 -0.38
CA LEU A 47 4.30 1.22 0.32
C LEU A 47 4.76 -0.23 0.47
N THR A 48 4.98 -0.67 1.70
CA THR A 48 5.26 -2.09 2.00
C THR A 48 3.98 -2.77 2.45
N ILE A 49 3.55 -3.80 1.75
CA ILE A 49 2.33 -4.54 2.06
C ILE A 49 2.74 -5.92 2.58
N THR A 50 2.28 -6.25 3.79
CA THR A 50 2.54 -7.54 4.42
C THR A 50 1.32 -8.45 4.48
N GLY A 51 1.54 -9.75 4.67
CA GLY A 51 0.45 -10.72 4.85
C GLY A 51 -0.32 -11.00 3.56
N MET A 52 0.34 -10.82 2.41
CA MET A 52 -0.24 -11.06 1.08
C MET A 52 -0.07 -12.51 0.61
N GLY A 53 0.40 -13.43 1.47
CA GLY A 53 0.61 -14.85 1.10
C GLY A 53 -0.63 -15.61 0.61
N ALA A 54 -1.83 -15.09 0.86
CA ALA A 54 -3.10 -15.65 0.34
C ALA A 54 -3.64 -14.92 -0.91
N ALA A 55 -2.98 -13.86 -1.38
CA ALA A 55 -3.39 -13.12 -2.57
C ALA A 55 -2.98 -13.87 -3.85
N SER A 56 -3.76 -13.73 -4.90
CA SER A 56 -3.45 -14.35 -6.20
C SER A 56 -2.27 -13.63 -6.84
N ALA A 57 -1.47 -14.33 -7.65
CA ALA A 57 -0.40 -13.70 -8.43
C ALA A 57 -0.91 -12.52 -9.28
N SER A 58 -2.09 -12.65 -9.88
CA SER A 58 -2.75 -11.57 -10.64
C SER A 58 -3.02 -10.33 -9.78
N ASP A 59 -3.49 -10.50 -8.53
CA ASP A 59 -3.74 -9.38 -7.62
C ASP A 59 -2.43 -8.66 -7.25
N LEU A 60 -1.34 -9.43 -7.08
CA LEU A 60 -0.01 -8.88 -6.80
C LEU A 60 0.55 -8.11 -8.00
N GLU A 61 0.37 -8.64 -9.20
CA GLU A 61 0.76 -7.98 -10.46
C GLU A 61 -0.01 -6.67 -10.66
N ASP A 62 -1.33 -6.67 -10.44
CA ASP A 62 -2.15 -5.48 -10.54
C ASP A 62 -1.74 -4.39 -9.52
N LEU A 63 -1.46 -4.80 -8.27
CA LEU A 63 -0.96 -3.89 -7.23
C LEU A 63 0.44 -3.33 -7.57
N ALA A 64 1.33 -4.19 -8.07
CA ALA A 64 2.65 -3.78 -8.52
C ALA A 64 2.56 -2.79 -9.69
N ALA A 65 1.63 -3.01 -10.63
CA ALA A 65 1.37 -2.11 -11.75
C ALA A 65 0.83 -0.75 -11.29
N ALA A 66 -0.08 -0.73 -10.31
CA ALA A 66 -0.59 0.50 -9.72
C ALA A 66 0.52 1.33 -9.04
N GLY A 67 1.43 0.66 -8.33
CA GLY A 67 2.57 1.29 -7.67
C GLY A 67 3.75 1.62 -8.59
N SER A 68 3.90 0.94 -9.73
CA SER A 68 5.01 1.13 -10.68
C SER A 68 6.42 1.11 -10.02
N GLY A 69 6.63 0.23 -9.02
CA GLY A 69 7.88 0.14 -8.25
C GLY A 69 7.86 0.86 -6.88
N ALA A 70 6.77 1.57 -6.57
CA ALA A 70 6.52 2.13 -5.24
C ALA A 70 6.00 1.09 -4.22
N VAL A 71 5.66 -0.12 -4.66
CA VAL A 71 5.12 -1.19 -3.79
C VAL A 71 6.16 -2.26 -3.55
N ALA A 72 6.31 -2.66 -2.28
CA ALA A 72 7.09 -3.81 -1.85
C ALA A 72 6.16 -4.81 -1.15
N PHE A 73 6.31 -6.10 -1.46
CA PHE A 73 5.59 -7.17 -0.78
C PHE A 73 6.56 -7.88 0.17
N GLU A 74 6.15 -8.08 1.41
CA GLU A 74 6.97 -8.73 2.44
C GLU A 74 6.10 -9.74 3.20
N ASP A 75 6.58 -10.96 3.37
CA ASP A 75 5.89 -12.04 4.12
C ASP A 75 6.69 -12.42 5.36
#